data_AF-A0A835H0U1-F1
#
_entry.id   AF-A0A835H0U1-F1
#
_cell.length_a   1.000
_cell.length_b   1.000
_cell.length_c   1.000
_cell.angle_alpha   90.00
_cell.angle_beta   90.00
_cell.angle_gamma   90.00
#
_symmetry.space_group_name_H-M   'P 1'
#
loop_
_entity.id
_entity.type
_entity.pdbx_description
1 polymer ?
#
loop_
_entity_poly.entity_id
_entity_poly.type
_entity_poly.pdbx_seq_one_letter_code
_entity_poly.pdbx_strand_id
1 'polypeptide(L)'
;MATQSQQNMSDIFDSSLNLEDAHFEEGYKDGYKDGKISGKEEGKEVGLKHGFEVGEELGFYKGCINVWNSAIQMDSSCFSSRVQKSIKQMEDLVKKYPMMEPEDESVQDVLDSLRLKFKAVSATLGVKLDYVGYRNASSVSEF
;
A
#
# COMPACT_ATOMS: atom_id res chain seq x y z
N MET A 1 31.17 -65.34 6.23
CA MET A 1 31.68 -64.10 5.57
C MET A 1 30.81 -63.63 4.39
N ALA A 2 29.66 -64.25 4.06
CA ALA A 2 28.84 -63.86 2.90
C ALA A 2 27.68 -62.88 3.21
N THR A 3 27.43 -62.57 4.49
CA THR A 3 26.25 -61.79 4.91
C THR A 3 26.53 -60.29 5.10
N GLN A 4 27.80 -59.88 5.16
CA GLN A 4 28.21 -58.47 5.29
C GLN A 4 28.26 -57.71 3.96
N SER A 5 28.27 -58.40 2.82
CA SER A 5 28.33 -57.78 1.49
C SER A 5 26.97 -57.33 0.95
N GLN A 6 25.86 -57.94 1.40
CA GLN A 6 24.51 -57.57 0.93
C GLN A 6 23.92 -56.35 1.65
N GLN A 7 24.25 -56.11 2.92
CA GLN A 7 23.82 -54.91 3.66
C GLN A 7 24.54 -53.64 3.18
N ASN A 8 25.82 -53.74 2.81
CA ASN A 8 26.56 -52.61 2.21
C ASN A 8 26.04 -52.22 0.81
N MET A 9 25.39 -53.13 0.09
CA MET A 9 24.92 -52.85 -1.27
C MET A 9 23.64 -52.01 -1.29
N SER A 10 22.78 -52.10 -0.27
CA SER A 10 21.62 -51.20 -0.15
C SER A 10 22.05 -49.77 0.16
N ASP A 11 23.04 -49.58 1.04
CA ASP A 11 23.55 -48.23 1.38
C ASP A 11 24.24 -47.52 0.20
N ILE A 12 24.92 -48.25 -0.70
CA ILE A 12 25.66 -47.65 -1.83
C ILE A 12 24.71 -47.11 -2.91
N PHE A 13 23.60 -47.79 -3.19
CA PHE A 13 22.62 -47.38 -4.21
C PHE A 13 21.46 -46.56 -3.64
N ASP A 14 21.24 -46.54 -2.33
CA ASP A 14 20.18 -45.75 -1.68
C ASP A 14 20.28 -44.25 -2.01
N SER A 15 21.49 -43.72 -2.08
CA SER A 15 21.72 -42.32 -2.49
C SER A 15 21.34 -42.05 -3.95
N SER A 16 21.45 -43.06 -4.83
CA SER A 16 21.07 -42.96 -6.24
C SER A 16 19.58 -43.19 -6.47
N LEU A 17 18.93 -43.99 -5.61
CA LEU A 17 17.49 -44.27 -5.66
C LEU A 17 16.67 -43.10 -5.09
N ASN A 18 17.19 -42.43 -4.05
CA ASN A 18 16.54 -41.27 -3.41
C ASN A 18 17.06 -39.92 -3.94
N LEU A 19 17.79 -39.93 -5.06
CA LEU A 19 18.42 -38.72 -5.62
C LEU A 19 17.39 -37.65 -6.02
N GLU A 20 16.25 -38.09 -6.55
CA GLU A 20 15.14 -37.20 -6.91
C GLU A 20 14.57 -36.48 -5.67
N ASP A 21 14.25 -37.24 -4.62
CA ASP A 21 13.74 -36.69 -3.36
C ASP A 21 14.76 -35.77 -2.69
N ALA A 22 16.04 -36.13 -2.72
CA ALA A 22 17.12 -35.31 -2.18
C ALA A 22 17.25 -33.95 -2.90
N HIS A 23 17.22 -33.95 -4.24
CA HIS A 23 17.27 -32.71 -5.02
C HIS A 23 15.98 -31.90 -4.94
N PHE A 24 14.82 -32.56 -4.80
CA PHE A 24 13.56 -31.86 -4.53
C PHE A 24 13.62 -31.15 -3.18
N GLU A 25 14.10 -31.82 -2.14
CA GLU A 25 14.23 -31.23 -0.81
C GLU A 25 15.28 -30.11 -0.78
N GLU A 26 16.40 -30.29 -1.47
CA GLU A 26 17.43 -29.27 -1.68
C GLU A 26 16.86 -28.03 -2.38
N GLY A 27 16.22 -28.21 -3.54
CA GLY A 27 15.59 -27.14 -4.30
C GLY A 27 14.48 -26.41 -3.52
N TYR A 28 13.69 -27.15 -2.72
CA TYR A 28 12.71 -26.54 -1.82
C TYR A 28 13.38 -25.71 -0.72
N LYS A 29 14.42 -26.23 -0.05
CA LYS A 29 15.15 -25.51 1.00
C LYS A 29 15.79 -24.24 0.47
N ASP A 30 16.43 -24.32 -0.70
CA ASP A 30 17.05 -23.18 -1.36
C ASP A 30 16.00 -22.16 -1.80
N GLY A 31 14.95 -22.60 -2.50
CA GLY A 31 13.85 -21.72 -2.92
C GLY A 31 13.12 -21.05 -1.75
N TYR A 32 12.92 -21.76 -0.64
CA TYR A 32 12.33 -21.19 0.58
C TYR A 32 13.24 -20.14 1.22
N LYS A 33 14.55 -20.42 1.31
CA LYS A 33 15.52 -19.50 1.88
C LYS A 33 15.61 -18.21 1.05
N ASP A 34 15.71 -18.34 -0.26
CA ASP A 34 15.80 -17.21 -1.18
C ASP A 34 14.49 -16.42 -1.21
N GLY A 35 13.35 -17.12 -1.33
CA GLY A 35 12.03 -16.49 -1.32
C GLY A 35 11.71 -15.74 -0.01
N LYS A 36 12.24 -16.20 1.12
CA LYS A 36 12.10 -15.49 2.40
C LYS A 36 12.89 -14.18 2.43
N ILE A 37 14.06 -14.13 1.79
CA ILE A 37 14.89 -12.92 1.70
C ILE A 37 14.25 -11.96 0.70
N SER A 38 13.98 -12.41 -0.53
CA SER A 38 13.41 -11.56 -1.58
C SER A 38 12.03 -11.04 -1.19
N GLY A 39 11.16 -11.90 -0.66
CA GLY A 39 9.81 -11.50 -0.24
C GLY A 39 9.80 -10.44 0.86
N LYS A 40 10.81 -10.44 1.75
CA LYS A 40 10.96 -9.39 2.77
C LYS A 40 11.37 -8.06 2.15
N GLU A 41 12.30 -8.07 1.19
CA GLU A 41 12.77 -6.87 0.51
C GLU A 41 11.68 -6.28 -0.38
N GLU A 42 11.03 -7.12 -1.19
CA GLU A 42 9.89 -6.74 -2.03
C GLU A 42 8.73 -6.17 -1.20
N GLY A 43 8.35 -6.85 -0.11
CA GLY A 43 7.29 -6.38 0.77
C GLY A 43 7.60 -5.00 1.39
N LYS A 44 8.86 -4.78 1.77
CA LYS A 44 9.31 -3.47 2.27
C LYS A 44 9.24 -2.39 1.18
N GLU A 45 9.71 -2.68 -0.03
CA GLU A 45 9.69 -1.72 -1.13
C GLU A 45 8.26 -1.34 -1.52
N VAL A 46 7.39 -2.34 -1.72
CA VAL A 46 5.99 -2.14 -2.07
C VAL A 46 5.27 -1.36 -0.97
N GLY A 47 5.47 -1.75 0.29
CA GLY A 47 4.86 -1.07 1.44
C GLY A 47 5.29 0.39 1.55
N LEU A 48 6.58 0.69 1.37
CA LEU A 48 7.10 2.06 1.40
C LEU A 48 6.50 2.91 0.27
N LYS A 49 6.49 2.36 -0.94
CA LYS A 49 5.97 3.04 -2.12
C LYS A 49 4.48 3.35 -1.97
N HIS A 50 3.69 2.34 -1.63
CA HIS A 50 2.25 2.49 -1.46
C HIS A 50 1.89 3.43 -0.29
N GLY A 51 2.58 3.28 0.84
CA GLY A 51 2.39 4.14 2.00
C GLY A 51 2.71 5.61 1.70
N PHE A 52 3.74 5.88 0.90
CA PHE A 52 4.05 7.24 0.46
C PHE A 52 2.93 7.83 -0.40
N GLU A 53 2.42 7.09 -1.38
CA GLU A 53 1.36 7.56 -2.30
C GLU A 53 0.06 7.92 -1.57
N VAL A 54 -0.35 7.04 -0.66
CA VAL A 54 -1.52 7.25 0.19
C VAL A 54 -1.29 8.42 1.15
N GLY A 55 -0.12 8.47 1.78
CA GLY A 55 0.24 9.54 2.71
C GLY A 55 0.29 10.91 2.04
N GLU A 56 0.81 10.99 0.81
CA GLU A 56 0.81 12.18 -0.02
C GLU A 56 -0.61 12.66 -0.32
N GLU A 57 -1.48 11.75 -0.78
CA GLU A 57 -2.88 12.04 -1.11
C GLU A 57 -3.66 12.56 0.12
N LEU A 58 -3.53 11.86 1.26
CA LEU A 58 -4.15 12.28 2.52
C LEU A 58 -3.61 13.62 3.01
N GLY A 59 -2.30 13.85 2.87
CA GLY A 59 -1.64 15.10 3.21
C GLY A 59 -2.16 16.27 2.36
N PHE A 60 -2.32 16.06 1.05
CA PHE A 60 -2.89 17.04 0.13
C PHE A 60 -4.31 17.44 0.54
N TYR A 61 -5.19 16.45 0.81
CA TYR A 61 -6.55 16.72 1.26
C TYR A 61 -6.58 17.46 2.60
N LYS A 62 -5.76 17.03 3.56
CA LYS A 62 -5.65 17.70 4.87
C LYS A 62 -5.18 19.15 4.73
N GLY A 63 -4.24 19.43 3.83
CA GLY A 63 -3.78 20.79 3.51
C GLY A 63 -4.91 21.67 3.00
N CYS A 64 -5.69 21.18 2.03
CA CYS A 64 -6.84 21.91 1.48
C CYS A 64 -7.90 22.19 2.56
N ILE A 65 -8.24 21.17 3.35
CA ILE A 65 -9.20 21.29 4.47
C ILE A 65 -8.75 22.36 5.47
N ASN A 66 -7.46 22.38 5.83
CA ASN A 66 -6.93 23.38 6.75
C ASN A 66 -7.07 24.79 6.19
N VAL A 67 -6.70 25.02 4.92
CA VAL A 67 -6.83 26.33 4.27
C VAL A 67 -8.29 26.78 4.22
N TRP A 68 -9.20 25.90 3.83
CA TRP A 68 -10.63 26.23 3.79
C TRP A 68 -11.20 26.52 5.18
N ASN A 69 -10.80 25.75 6.21
CA ASN A 69 -11.20 26.01 7.59
C ASN A 69 -10.65 27.35 8.11
N SER A 70 -9.41 27.71 7.76
CA SER A 70 -8.87 29.04 8.10
C SER A 70 -9.66 30.17 7.43
N ALA A 71 -10.07 30.00 6.17
CA ALA A 71 -10.92 30.98 5.49
C ALA A 71 -12.28 31.15 6.20
N ILE A 72 -12.93 30.05 6.59
CA ILE A 72 -14.20 30.07 7.35
C ILE A 72 -14.04 30.76 8.71
N GLN A 73 -12.89 30.58 9.37
CA GLN A 73 -12.62 31.24 10.66
C GLN A 73 -12.45 32.75 10.52
N MET A 74 -11.87 33.22 9.40
CA MET A 74 -11.73 34.64 9.11
C MET A 74 -13.05 35.29 8.68
N ASP A 75 -13.84 34.58 7.87
CA ASP A 75 -15.16 35.00 7.41
C ASP A 75 -16.09 33.79 7.35
N SER A 76 -17.02 33.70 8.31
CA SER A 76 -17.97 32.60 8.40
C SER A 76 -18.99 32.56 7.25
N SER A 77 -19.07 33.63 6.45
CA SER A 77 -19.93 33.73 5.27
C SER A 77 -19.21 33.42 3.96
N CYS A 78 -17.89 33.18 3.98
CA CYS A 78 -17.09 32.98 2.77
C CYS A 78 -17.55 31.77 1.93
N PHE A 79 -18.12 30.75 2.58
CA PHE A 79 -18.69 29.57 1.94
C PHE A 79 -20.11 29.29 2.44
N SER A 80 -20.92 28.69 1.58
CA SER A 80 -22.27 28.25 1.98
C SER A 80 -22.23 27.21 3.09
N SER A 81 -23.29 27.14 3.90
CA SER A 81 -23.43 26.14 4.98
C SER A 81 -23.32 24.68 4.47
N ARG A 82 -23.71 24.43 3.23
CA ARG A 82 -23.55 23.13 2.56
C ARG A 82 -22.07 22.77 2.38
N VAL A 83 -21.28 23.71 1.88
CA VAL A 83 -19.84 23.52 1.65
C VAL A 83 -19.09 23.35 2.97
N GLN A 84 -19.40 24.17 3.98
CA GLN A 84 -18.80 24.04 5.32
C GLN A 84 -19.06 22.66 5.93
N LYS A 85 -20.29 22.13 5.79
CA LYS A 85 -20.62 20.75 6.21
C LYS A 85 -19.82 19.71 5.43
N SER A 86 -19.66 19.87 4.12
CA SER A 86 -18.85 18.94 3.30
C SER A 86 -17.38 18.94 3.70
N ILE A 87 -16.80 20.12 3.96
CA ILE A 87 -15.42 20.25 4.46
C ILE A 87 -15.26 19.54 5.80
N LYS A 88 -16.24 19.71 6.72
CA LYS A 88 -16.22 19.02 8.01
C LYS A 88 -16.26 17.50 7.86
N GLN A 89 -17.13 16.98 6.99
CA GLN A 89 -17.19 15.54 6.71
C GLN A 89 -15.87 15.01 6.13
N MET A 90 -15.19 15.78 5.28
CA MET A 90 -13.88 15.39 4.77
C MET A 90 -12.82 15.35 5.89
N GLU A 91 -12.84 16.33 6.80
CA GLU A 91 -11.97 16.35 7.97
C GLU A 91 -12.17 15.08 8.83
N ASP A 92 -13.43 14.69 9.04
CA ASP A 92 -13.77 13.49 9.83
C ASP A 92 -13.31 12.19 9.11
N LEU A 93 -13.43 12.12 7.78
CA LEU A 93 -12.91 10.99 6.99
C LEU A 93 -11.38 10.88 7.10
N VAL A 94 -10.66 12.00 6.97
CA VAL A 94 -9.19 12.02 7.12
C VAL A 94 -8.78 11.56 8.52
N LYS A 95 -9.51 11.95 9.56
CA LYS A 95 -9.23 11.51 10.95
C LYS A 95 -9.55 10.04 11.18
N LYS A 96 -10.56 9.51 10.51
CA LYS A 96 -10.99 8.11 10.62
C LYS A 96 -10.08 7.15 9.85
N TYR A 97 -9.31 7.65 8.88
CA TYR A 97 -8.47 6.80 8.04
C TYR A 97 -7.51 5.93 8.88
N PRO A 98 -7.56 4.58 8.74
CA PRO A 98 -6.76 3.66 9.56
C PRO A 98 -5.31 3.60 9.09
N MET A 99 -4.52 4.64 9.41
CA MET A 99 -3.12 4.76 8.98
C MET A 99 -2.20 3.62 9.47
N MET A 100 -2.51 3.03 10.62
CA MET A 100 -1.69 2.00 11.25
C MET A 100 -2.16 0.57 10.94
N GLU A 101 -3.31 0.43 10.29
CA GLU A 101 -3.96 -0.83 9.97
C GLU A 101 -4.25 -0.87 8.45
N PRO A 102 -3.20 -0.93 7.62
CA PRO A 102 -3.34 -0.86 6.16
C PRO A 102 -4.08 -2.06 5.55
N GLU A 103 -4.28 -3.13 6.33
CA GLU A 103 -5.02 -4.34 5.97
C GLU A 103 -6.53 -4.22 6.22
N ASP A 104 -6.98 -3.13 6.86
CA ASP A 104 -8.39 -2.88 7.11
C ASP A 104 -9.15 -2.68 5.79
N GLU A 105 -10.21 -3.46 5.59
CA GLU A 105 -11.03 -3.44 4.36
C GLU A 105 -11.64 -2.04 4.08
N SER A 106 -11.81 -1.21 5.12
CA SER A 106 -12.37 0.14 5.01
C SER A 106 -11.38 1.19 4.49
N VAL A 107 -10.08 0.88 4.40
CA VAL A 107 -9.04 1.78 3.86
C VAL A 107 -9.46 2.36 2.51
N GLN A 108 -9.85 1.47 1.60
CA GLN A 108 -10.19 1.84 0.23
C GLN A 108 -11.48 2.66 0.16
N ASP A 109 -12.50 2.25 0.92
CA ASP A 109 -13.80 2.92 0.98
C ASP A 109 -13.69 4.34 1.54
N VAL A 110 -12.85 4.55 2.57
CA VAL A 110 -12.61 5.88 3.15
C VAL A 110 -11.89 6.77 2.13
N LEU A 111 -10.88 6.24 1.43
CA LEU A 111 -10.12 7.00 0.44
C LEU A 111 -10.98 7.40 -0.76
N ASP A 112 -11.79 6.49 -1.28
CA ASP A 112 -12.71 6.77 -2.40
C ASP A 112 -13.81 7.76 -1.99
N SER A 113 -14.32 7.64 -0.76
CA SER A 113 -15.23 8.63 -0.19
C SER A 113 -14.61 10.02 -0.10
N LEU A 114 -13.31 10.09 0.25
CA LEU A 114 -12.56 11.34 0.35
C LEU A 114 -12.34 11.97 -1.03
N ARG A 115 -11.93 11.17 -2.03
CA ARG A 115 -11.77 11.58 -3.44
C ARG A 115 -13.06 12.17 -4.01
N LEU A 116 -14.17 11.47 -3.83
CA LEU A 116 -15.50 11.90 -4.31
C LEU A 116 -15.93 13.22 -3.66
N LYS A 117 -15.77 13.34 -2.34
CA LYS A 117 -16.11 14.58 -1.62
C LYS A 117 -15.20 15.73 -2.02
N PHE A 118 -13.89 15.50 -2.14
CA PHE A 118 -12.95 16.52 -2.56
C PHE A 118 -13.32 17.09 -3.94
N LYS A 119 -13.61 16.21 -4.90
CA LYS A 119 -14.03 16.63 -6.24
C LYS A 119 -15.32 17.45 -6.21
N ALA A 120 -16.30 17.03 -5.40
CA ALA A 120 -17.56 17.76 -5.24
C ALA A 120 -17.37 19.15 -4.60
N VAL A 121 -16.53 19.25 -3.56
CA VAL A 121 -16.22 20.53 -2.89
C VAL A 121 -15.46 21.45 -3.83
N SER A 122 -14.42 20.95 -4.50
CA SER A 122 -13.62 21.75 -5.46
C SER A 122 -14.48 22.30 -6.60
N ALA A 123 -15.37 21.47 -7.15
CA ALA A 123 -16.33 21.92 -8.17
C ALA A 123 -17.31 22.98 -7.64
N THR A 124 -17.81 22.81 -6.41
CA THR A 124 -18.74 23.77 -5.79
C THR A 124 -18.07 25.11 -5.50
N LEU A 125 -16.78 25.09 -5.13
CA LEU A 125 -15.97 26.27 -4.88
C LEU A 125 -15.46 26.93 -6.18
N GLY A 126 -15.62 26.28 -7.33
CA GLY A 126 -15.10 26.78 -8.61
C GLY A 126 -13.57 26.82 -8.68
N VAL A 127 -12.89 26.06 -7.82
CA VAL A 127 -11.42 26.01 -7.77
C VAL A 127 -10.92 24.81 -8.59
N LYS A 128 -9.92 25.04 -9.44
CA LYS A 128 -9.25 23.97 -10.17
C LYS A 128 -8.17 23.35 -9.31
N LEU A 129 -8.59 22.64 -8.26
CA LEU A 129 -7.71 21.83 -7.44
C LEU A 129 -7.85 20.37 -7.88
N ASP A 130 -6.71 19.77 -8.22
CA ASP A 130 -6.65 18.36 -8.60
C ASP A 130 -5.45 17.72 -7.91
N TYR A 131 -5.64 16.49 -7.43
CA TYR A 131 -4.55 15.71 -6.90
C TYR A 131 -3.90 14.95 -8.05
N VAL A 132 -2.77 15.46 -8.52
CA VAL A 132 -2.02 14.86 -9.63
C VAL A 132 -1.22 13.64 -9.15
N GLY A 133 -0.74 13.65 -7.90
CA GLY A 133 0.10 12.60 -7.31
C GLY A 133 1.53 12.58 -7.85
N TYR A 134 2.47 12.14 -7.01
CA TYR A 134 3.90 12.19 -7.30
C TYR A 134 4.33 11.49 -8.61
N ARG A 135 3.72 10.33 -8.94
CA ARG A 135 4.06 9.60 -10.18
C ARG A 135 3.61 10.33 -11.45
N ASN A 136 2.48 11.04 -11.42
CA ASN A 136 2.01 11.76 -12.60
C ASN A 136 2.64 13.14 -12.73
N ALA A 137 3.12 13.75 -11.64
CA ALA A 137 3.90 14.99 -11.71
C ALA A 137 5.24 14.77 -12.43
N SER A 138 5.87 13.62 -12.20
CA SER A 138 7.17 13.24 -12.81
C SER A 138 7.08 12.98 -14.32
N SER A 139 5.91 12.58 -14.83
CA SER A 139 5.67 12.38 -16.27
C SER A 139 5.23 13.66 -17.00
N VAL A 140 4.81 14.70 -16.26
CA VAL A 140 4.44 16.00 -16.82
C VAL A 140 5.67 16.92 -16.99
N SER A 141 6.77 16.65 -16.30
CA SER A 141 8.03 17.42 -16.42
C SER A 141 8.91 17.05 -17.62
N GLU A 142 8.48 16.15 -18.51
CA GLU A 142 9.25 15.70 -19.69
C GLU A 142 8.81 16.34 -21.02
N PHE A 143 8.12 17.48 -21.01
CA PHE A 143 7.77 18.25 -22.21
C PHE A 143 8.30 19.68 -22.19
#